data_AF-A0A6I4VRH3-F1
#
_entry.id   AF-A0A6I4VRH3-F1
#
_cell.length_a   1.000
_cell.length_b   1.000
_cell.length_c   1.000
_cell.angle_alpha   90.00
_cell.angle_beta   90.00
_cell.angle_gamma   90.00
#
_symmetry.space_group_name_H-M   'P 1'
#
loop_
_entity.id
_entity.type
_entity.pdbx_description
1 polymer ?
#
loop_
_entity_poly.entity_id
_entity_poly.type
_entity_poly.pdbx_seq_one_letter_code
_entity_poly.pdbx_strand_id
1 'polypeptide(L)'
;MRPERIVTFDAVWGLKKVFYHIERFRLPIPVSLSELLIVVILEAIFIFLSNKFAFMSVIPPVFRFAIIPFGAAWLLSRVDLEGRPPYQYFWSSLTHMLSHKLWSRGVPIPDITEEATYHLTKMVGGIKHYATDTDTD
;
A
#
# COMPACT_ATOMS: atom_id res chain seq x y z
N MET A 1 -21.76 -2.71 27.10
CA MET A 1 -20.36 -3.21 27.25
C MET A 1 -19.49 -2.38 26.32
N ARG A 2 -18.38 -1.78 26.80
CA ARG A 2 -17.43 -1.09 25.92
C ARG A 2 -16.72 -2.16 25.06
N PRO A 3 -16.64 -1.99 23.72
CA PRO A 3 -15.90 -2.94 22.90
C PRO A 3 -14.41 -2.89 23.27
N GLU A 4 -13.86 -4.04 23.66
CA GLU A 4 -12.44 -4.17 23.99
C GLU A 4 -11.62 -4.15 22.69
N ARG A 5 -10.56 -3.32 22.67
CA ARG A 5 -9.74 -3.12 21.47
C ARG A 5 -8.81 -4.32 21.29
N ILE A 6 -9.06 -5.12 20.26
CA ILE A 6 -8.13 -6.19 19.84
C ILE A 6 -6.87 -5.54 19.27
N VAL A 7 -5.74 -5.72 19.95
CA VAL A 7 -4.43 -5.27 19.47
C VAL A 7 -3.88 -6.29 18.49
N THR A 8 -3.36 -5.83 17.35
CA THR A 8 -2.68 -6.70 16.39
C THR A 8 -1.33 -7.13 16.94
N PHE A 9 -0.84 -8.32 16.55
CA PHE A 9 0.49 -8.81 16.94
C PHE A 9 1.60 -7.80 16.63
N ASP A 10 1.54 -7.13 15.47
CA ASP A 10 2.46 -6.05 15.09
C ASP A 10 2.42 -4.86 16.07
N ALA A 11 1.26 -4.56 16.67
CA ALA A 11 1.12 -3.48 17.65
C ALA A 11 1.71 -3.85 19.02
N VAL A 12 1.62 -5.12 19.42
CA VAL A 12 2.19 -5.62 20.69
C VAL A 12 3.71 -5.64 20.62
N TRP A 13 4.27 -6.09 19.49
CA TRP A 13 5.70 -6.31 19.35
C TRP A 13 6.45 -5.16 18.66
N GLY A 14 5.74 -4.18 18.09
CA GLY A 14 6.32 -2.93 17.60
C GLY A 14 7.40 -3.09 16.53
N LEU A 15 7.38 -4.18 15.76
CA LEU A 15 8.35 -4.44 14.69
C LEU A 15 8.15 -3.44 13.55
N LYS A 16 8.75 -2.26 13.67
CA LYS A 16 8.83 -1.30 12.58
C LYS A 16 9.73 -1.87 11.49
N LYS A 17 9.16 -2.20 10.34
CA LYS A 17 9.87 -2.71 9.14
C LYS A 17 10.66 -1.59 8.45
N VAL A 18 11.61 -1.00 9.18
CA VAL A 18 12.41 0.16 8.76
C VAL A 18 13.89 -0.16 8.96
N PHE A 19 14.68 0.05 7.91
CA PHE A 19 16.13 -0.11 7.93
C PHE A 19 16.80 1.22 8.28
N TYR A 20 17.59 1.19 9.35
CA TYR A 20 18.44 2.31 9.76
C TYR A 20 19.90 2.09 9.34
N HIS A 21 20.29 0.83 9.15
CA HIS A 21 21.66 0.41 8.91
C HIS A 21 21.70 -0.71 7.89
N ILE A 22 22.72 -0.67 7.01
CA ILE A 22 23.11 -1.79 6.16
C ILE A 22 24.52 -2.18 6.61
N GLU A 23 24.65 -3.31 7.29
CA GLU A 23 25.89 -3.82 7.91
C GLU A 23 26.65 -2.80 8.78
N ARG A 24 27.51 -1.97 8.17
CA ARG A 24 28.30 -0.93 8.85
C ARG A 24 27.93 0.50 8.43
N PHE A 25 27.09 0.67 7.42
CA PHE A 25 26.69 1.97 6.90
C PHE A 25 25.40 2.45 7.59
N ARG A 26 25.42 3.67 8.13
CA ARG A 26 24.20 4.34 8.61
C ARG A 26 23.54 5.02 7.43
N LEU A 27 22.29 4.68 7.14
CA LEU A 27 21.55 5.40 6.13
C LEU A 27 21.26 6.83 6.64
N PRO A 28 21.47 7.87 5.82
CA PRO A 28 21.18 9.25 6.23
C PRO A 28 19.69 9.48 6.49
N ILE A 29 18.84 8.67 5.86
CA ILE A 29 17.39 8.67 6.01
C ILE A 29 16.95 7.23 6.27
N PRO A 30 16.12 6.95 7.28
CA PRO A 30 15.58 5.62 7.50
C PRO A 30 14.63 5.24 6.36
N VAL A 31 14.80 4.05 5.78
CA VAL A 31 14.00 3.57 4.64
C VAL A 31 13.22 2.34 5.05
N SER A 32 11.93 2.30 4.72
CA SER A 32 11.10 1.11 4.97
C SER A 32 11.36 0.00 3.93
N LEU A 33 11.12 -1.25 4.33
CA LEU A 33 11.24 -2.39 3.40
C LEU A 33 10.31 -2.23 2.19
N SER A 34 9.10 -1.71 2.42
CA SER A 34 8.10 -1.51 1.36
C SER A 34 8.53 -0.44 0.36
N GLU A 35 9.09 0.69 0.82
CA GLU A 35 9.64 1.73 -0.07
C GLU A 35 10.76 1.18 -0.95
N LEU A 36 11.68 0.39 -0.37
CA LEU A 36 12.77 -0.23 -1.12
C LEU A 36 12.24 -1.18 -2.20
N LEU A 37 11.24 -2.00 -1.86
CA LEU A 37 10.61 -2.93 -2.80
C LEU A 37 9.93 -2.18 -3.96
N ILE A 38 9.23 -1.07 -3.66
CA ILE A 38 8.59 -0.22 -4.67
C ILE A 38 9.64 0.41 -5.60
N VAL A 39 10.76 0.90 -5.08
CA VAL A 39 11.86 1.44 -5.90
C VAL A 39 12.36 0.37 -6.88
N VAL A 40 12.64 -0.85 -6.40
CA VAL A 40 13.13 -1.95 -7.25
C VAL A 40 12.12 -2.33 -8.33
N ILE A 41 10.82 -2.41 -7.99
CA ILE A 41 9.76 -2.68 -8.97
C ILE A 41 9.68 -1.57 -10.01
N LEU A 42 9.69 -0.31 -9.60
CA LEU A 42 9.62 0.83 -10.50
C LEU A 42 10.85 0.89 -11.43
N GLU A 43 12.05 0.69 -10.90
CA GLU A 43 13.27 0.59 -11.72
C GLU A 43 13.17 -0.53 -12.75
N ALA A 44 12.73 -1.73 -12.35
CA ALA A 44 12.53 -2.85 -13.26
C ALA A 44 11.52 -2.53 -14.37
N ILE A 45 10.41 -1.86 -14.03
CA ILE A 45 9.42 -1.38 -15.00
C ILE A 45 10.06 -0.36 -15.96
N PHE A 46 10.81 0.62 -15.45
CA PHE A 46 11.46 1.64 -16.27
C PHE A 46 12.52 1.07 -17.22
N ILE A 47 13.27 0.05 -16.79
CA ILE A 47 14.21 -0.70 -17.63
C ILE A 47 13.45 -1.45 -18.74
N PHE A 48 12.39 -2.17 -18.37
CA PHE A 48 11.57 -2.89 -19.35
C PHE A 48 10.95 -1.93 -20.38
N LEU A 49 10.43 -0.79 -19.92
CA LEU A 49 9.83 0.24 -20.76
C LEU A 49 10.90 0.95 -21.62
N SER A 50 12.15 1.05 -21.14
CA SER A 50 13.31 1.51 -21.94
C SER A 50 13.56 0.72 -23.17
N ASN A 51 13.48 -0.60 -23.02
CA ASN A 51 13.82 -1.49 -24.09
C ASN A 51 12.75 -1.44 -25.20
N LYS A 52 11.52 -1.04 -24.86
CA LYS A 52 10.38 -1.00 -25.79
C LYS A 52 10.10 0.38 -26.38
N PHE A 53 10.37 1.46 -25.65
CA PHE A 53 10.00 2.82 -26.07
C PHE A 53 11.25 3.70 -26.28
N ALA A 54 11.57 3.97 -27.55
CA ALA A 54 12.70 4.82 -27.96
C ALA A 54 12.62 6.27 -27.46
N PHE A 55 11.41 6.75 -27.13
CA PHE A 55 11.16 8.10 -26.60
C PHE A 55 11.81 8.35 -25.23
N MET A 56 12.11 7.30 -24.46
CA MET A 56 12.72 7.47 -23.13
C MET A 56 14.23 7.76 -23.19
N SER A 57 14.85 7.77 -24.38
CA SER A 57 16.26 8.14 -24.54
C SER A 57 16.52 9.65 -24.45
N VAL A 58 15.47 10.47 -24.52
CA VAL A 58 15.55 11.95 -24.44
C VAL A 58 15.86 12.43 -23.02
N ILE A 59 15.49 11.65 -22.01
CA ILE A 59 15.67 11.99 -20.60
C ILE A 59 17.03 11.45 -20.13
N PRO A 60 17.84 12.23 -19.40
CA PRO A 60 19.13 11.75 -18.92
C PRO A 60 18.97 10.48 -18.03
N PRO A 61 19.91 9.52 -18.12
CA PRO A 61 19.79 8.23 -17.43
C PRO A 61 19.59 8.35 -15.92
N VAL A 62 20.24 9.32 -15.28
CA VAL A 62 20.15 9.54 -13.83
C VAL A 62 18.73 9.91 -13.40
N PHE A 63 18.07 10.79 -14.15
CA PHE A 63 16.70 11.19 -13.84
C PHE A 63 15.74 10.01 -14.03
N ARG A 64 15.97 9.27 -15.10
CA ARG A 64 15.13 8.15 -15.49
C ARG A 64 15.17 6.99 -14.51
N PHE A 65 16.35 6.59 -14.07
CA PHE A 65 16.54 5.37 -13.27
C PHE A 65 16.71 5.64 -11.79
N ALA A 66 17.13 6.83 -11.35
CA ALA A 66 17.28 7.11 -9.92
C ALA A 66 16.20 8.07 -9.40
N ILE A 67 16.08 9.26 -10.00
CA ILE A 67 15.26 10.34 -9.41
C ILE A 67 13.76 10.05 -9.51
N ILE A 68 13.29 9.64 -10.69
CA ILE A 68 11.86 9.32 -10.90
C ILE A 68 11.37 8.16 -10.02
N PRO A 69 12.03 6.98 -9.99
CA PRO A 69 11.56 5.88 -9.14
C PRO A 69 11.69 6.19 -7.65
N PHE A 70 12.74 6.90 -7.23
CA PHE A 70 12.88 7.32 -5.83
C PHE A 70 11.82 8.35 -5.42
N GLY A 71 11.56 9.35 -6.27
CA GLY A 71 10.51 10.35 -6.03
C GLY A 71 9.10 9.76 -6.05
N ALA A 72 8.84 8.81 -6.95
CA ALA A 72 7.57 8.09 -7.00
C ALA A 72 7.38 7.19 -5.77
N ALA A 73 8.43 6.47 -5.34
CA ALA A 73 8.40 5.66 -4.13
C ALA A 73 8.16 6.51 -2.87
N TRP A 74 8.80 7.68 -2.79
CA TRP A 74 8.58 8.64 -1.71
C TRP A 74 7.16 9.21 -1.71
N LEU A 75 6.59 9.53 -2.88
CA LEU A 75 5.19 9.95 -2.96
C LEU A 75 4.25 8.84 -2.52
N LEU A 76 4.45 7.62 -3.01
CA LEU A 76 3.66 6.44 -2.62
C LEU A 76 3.76 6.13 -1.13
N SER A 77 4.85 6.46 -0.46
CA SER A 77 4.96 6.23 0.99
C SER A 77 4.31 7.31 1.85
N ARG A 78 4.03 8.49 1.28
CA ARG A 78 3.33 9.59 1.95
C ARG A 78 1.82 9.60 1.67
N VAL A 79 1.40 9.00 0.57
CA VAL A 79 -0.02 8.96 0.16
C VAL A 79 -0.69 7.73 0.78
N ASP A 80 -1.52 7.96 1.79
CA ASP A 80 -2.43 6.94 2.33
C ASP A 80 -3.76 6.99 1.54
N LEU A 81 -4.08 5.91 0.83
CA LEU A 81 -5.36 5.76 0.12
C LEU A 81 -6.31 4.96 1.02
N GLU A 82 -7.40 5.58 1.48
CA GLU A 82 -8.36 4.94 2.40
C GLU A 82 -7.70 4.36 3.69
N GLY A 83 -6.57 4.94 4.12
CA GLY A 83 -5.78 4.43 5.26
C GLY A 83 -5.03 3.16 5.06
N ARG A 84 -4.94 2.76 3.80
CA ARG A 84 -4.14 1.64 3.38
C ARG A 84 -2.96 2.18 2.59
N PRO A 85 -1.81 1.53 2.69
CA PRO A 85 -0.73 1.85 1.79
C PRO A 85 -1.18 1.58 0.35
N PRO A 86 -0.74 2.39 -0.61
CA PRO A 86 -1.32 2.43 -1.95
C PRO A 86 -1.16 1.11 -2.70
N TYR A 87 -0.08 0.36 -2.48
CA TYR A 87 0.10 -0.95 -3.10
C TYR A 87 -0.99 -1.97 -2.69
N GLN A 88 -1.48 -1.90 -1.44
CA GLN A 88 -2.59 -2.75 -0.99
C GLN A 88 -3.90 -2.32 -1.63
N TYR A 89 -4.14 -1.00 -1.72
CA TYR A 89 -5.32 -0.45 -2.37
C TYR A 89 -5.38 -0.84 -3.86
N PHE A 90 -4.27 -0.74 -4.58
CA PHE A 90 -4.21 -1.17 -5.98
C PHE A 90 -4.39 -2.67 -6.12
N TRP A 91 -3.78 -3.48 -5.26
CA TRP A 91 -3.98 -4.92 -5.27
C TRP A 91 -5.45 -5.30 -5.02
N SER A 92 -6.10 -4.71 -4.01
CA SER A 92 -7.51 -4.95 -3.75
C SER A 92 -8.39 -4.50 -4.90
N SER A 93 -8.14 -3.33 -5.47
CA SER A 93 -8.88 -2.80 -6.62
C SER A 93 -8.72 -3.70 -7.85
N LEU A 94 -7.49 -4.17 -8.12
CA LEU A 94 -7.19 -5.07 -9.22
C LEU A 94 -7.85 -6.43 -9.03
N THR A 95 -7.77 -7.02 -7.83
CA THR A 95 -8.45 -8.29 -7.53
C THR A 95 -9.97 -8.14 -7.63
N HIS A 96 -10.53 -7.01 -7.21
CA HIS A 96 -11.96 -6.72 -7.36
C HIS A 96 -12.37 -6.64 -8.82
N MET A 97 -11.59 -5.94 -9.65
CA MET A 97 -11.84 -5.81 -11.09
C MET A 97 -11.71 -7.15 -11.84
N LEU A 98 -10.76 -8.00 -11.44
CA LEU A 98 -10.55 -9.33 -12.04
C LEU A 98 -11.46 -10.42 -11.47
N SER A 99 -12.05 -10.20 -10.31
CA SER A 99 -12.99 -11.13 -9.71
C SER A 99 -14.25 -11.14 -10.56
N HIS A 100 -14.61 -12.30 -11.08
CA HIS A 100 -15.94 -12.47 -11.65
C HIS A 100 -16.97 -12.16 -10.55
N LYS A 101 -17.99 -11.34 -10.84
CA LYS A 101 -19.06 -11.07 -9.89
C LYS A 101 -19.63 -12.42 -9.43
N LEU A 102 -19.36 -12.80 -8.19
CA LEU A 102 -19.79 -14.08 -7.65
C LEU A 102 -21.31 -14.02 -7.50
N TRP A 103 -22.00 -14.88 -8.23
CA TRP A 103 -23.43 -15.11 -8.06
C TRP A 103 -23.58 -16.23 -7.03
N SER A 104 -24.22 -15.95 -5.89
CA SER A 104 -24.57 -17.01 -4.94
C SER A 104 -25.96 -17.50 -5.28
N ARG A 105 -26.08 -18.74 -5.75
CA ARG A 105 -27.38 -19.42 -5.98
C ARG A 105 -28.35 -18.63 -6.89
N GLY A 106 -27.84 -18.00 -7.95
CA GLY A 106 -28.67 -17.27 -8.92
C GLY A 106 -29.20 -15.92 -8.43
N VAL A 107 -28.81 -15.50 -7.22
CA VAL A 107 -29.09 -14.15 -6.69
C VAL A 107 -27.78 -13.37 -6.76
N PRO A 108 -27.78 -12.11 -7.27
CA PRO A 108 -26.61 -11.26 -7.13
C PRO A 108 -26.35 -11.11 -5.63
N ILE A 109 -25.12 -11.40 -5.18
CA ILE A 109 -24.76 -11.17 -3.77
C ILE A 109 -25.02 -9.69 -3.52
N PRO A 110 -25.87 -9.33 -2.53
CA PRO A 110 -26.14 -7.93 -2.23
C PRO A 110 -24.80 -7.25 -1.94
N ASP A 111 -24.60 -6.04 -2.45
CA ASP A 111 -23.41 -5.27 -2.13
C ASP A 111 -23.31 -5.23 -0.61
N ILE A 112 -22.22 -5.80 -0.10
CA ILE A 112 -22.01 -6.08 1.31
C ILE A 112 -22.16 -4.72 2.00
N THR A 113 -23.22 -4.53 2.81
CA THR A 113 -23.48 -3.26 3.48
C THR A 113 -22.19 -2.83 4.17
N GLU A 114 -21.85 -1.55 4.05
CA GLU A 114 -20.56 -0.99 4.47
C GLU A 114 -20.19 -1.43 5.91
N GLU A 115 -21.22 -1.57 6.76
CA GLU A 115 -21.16 -2.15 8.11
C GLU A 115 -20.66 -3.61 8.16
N ALA A 116 -21.20 -4.52 7.36
CA ALA A 116 -20.79 -5.93 7.32
C ALA A 116 -19.35 -6.07 6.80
N THR A 117 -18.96 -5.25 5.82
CA THR A 117 -17.58 -5.18 5.33
C THR A 117 -16.65 -4.65 6.42
N TYR A 118 -17.06 -3.62 7.15
CA TYR A 118 -16.32 -3.05 8.28
C TYR A 118 -16.02 -4.10 9.36
N HIS A 119 -17.00 -4.94 9.69
CA HIS A 119 -16.84 -6.03 10.66
C HIS A 119 -15.89 -7.14 10.18
N LEU A 120 -15.93 -7.51 8.89
CA LEU A 120 -15.04 -8.52 8.32
C LEU A 120 -13.60 -8.01 8.14
N THR A 121 -13.44 -6.75 7.76
CA THR A 121 -12.12 -6.14 7.54
C THR A 121 -11.35 -5.91 8.86
N LYS A 122 -12.08 -5.67 9.95
CA LYS A 122 -11.53 -5.63 11.32
C LYS A 122 -10.91 -6.98 11.73
N MET A 123 -11.45 -8.10 11.26
CA MET A 123 -10.93 -9.45 11.56
C MET A 123 -9.66 -9.78 10.78
N VAL A 124 -9.46 -9.19 9.59
CA VAL A 124 -8.28 -9.39 8.74
C VAL A 124 -7.17 -8.36 9.01
N GLY A 125 -7.32 -7.54 10.08
CA GLY A 125 -6.28 -6.61 10.53
C GLY A 125 -6.04 -5.42 9.59
N GLY A 126 -7.05 -5.03 8.80
CA GLY A 126 -6.86 -4.21 7.61
C GLY A 126 -7.67 -2.92 7.52
N ILE A 127 -7.87 -2.16 8.61
CA ILE A 127 -8.21 -0.72 8.52
C ILE A 127 -7.57 -0.01 9.72
N LYS A 128 -6.58 0.85 9.47
CA LYS A 128 -6.14 1.88 10.42
C LYS A 128 -6.81 3.20 10.03
N HIS A 129 -8.03 3.46 10.49
CA HIS A 129 -8.52 4.82 10.74
C HIS A 129 -9.36 4.80 12.01
N TYR A 130 -8.79 5.32 13.11
CA TYR A 130 -8.94 6.71 13.58
C TYR A 130 -10.41 7.04 13.80
N ALA A 131 -10.74 7.16 15.09
CA ALA A 131 -11.98 7.72 15.56
C ALA A 131 -12.28 9.00 14.78
N THR A 132 -13.30 8.97 13.95
CA THR A 132 -14.08 10.17 13.71
C THR A 132 -14.83 10.42 15.01
N ASP A 133 -14.21 11.22 15.87
CA ASP A 133 -14.94 12.11 16.76
C ASP A 133 -15.84 12.96 15.86
N THR A 134 -17.10 12.56 15.75
CA THR A 134 -18.20 13.49 15.54
C THR A 134 -19.22 13.21 16.62
N ASP A 135 -18.80 13.42 17.87
CA ASP A 135 -19.67 14.04 18.85
C ASP A 135 -19.88 15.49 18.39
N THR A 136 -20.98 15.73 17.69
CA THR A 136 -21.68 17.02 17.74
C THR A 136 -23.17 16.71 17.79
N ASP A 137 -23.67 16.80 19.03
CA ASP A 137 -25.03 16.90 19.57
C ASP A 137 -25.98 15.69 19.49
#